data_AF-A0A1I2E5W8-F1
#
_entry.id   AF-A0A1I2E5W8-F1
#
_cell.length_a   1.000
_cell.length_b   1.000
_cell.length_c   1.000
_cell.angle_alpha   90.00
_cell.angle_beta   90.00
_cell.angle_gamma   90.00
#
_symmetry.space_group_name_H-M   'P 1'
#
loop_
_entity.id
_entity.type
_entity.pdbx_description
1 polymer ?
#
loop_
_entity_poly.entity_id
_entity_poly.type
_entity_poly.pdbx_seq_one_letter_code
_entity_poly.pdbx_strand_id
1 'polypeptide(L)'
;MLKEIEVYVNRLYQHAVGNKKEIKELKDEMCSHLMEAVHELKQEGKSEQEAVHLAIERFGGEAELQLVIGQLFQAQRIFAKRVLYTAIFFLVASLLTIFIIWVDELGNNNENRAIAERISDLLGTQSSITADQQEHIKQLAQSAGQIASIKVYKLDKVERDNGEYTSFNSEGVIPDYQYDTSVPIFEWMDYYYSLDQEWFIHIKSRHFSGMFDAVLVGGLTAYIVLFTIWAIINAYHHRRLNTGWIIVFTLFNAVGYIAYHLIRRKARLNAAG
;
A
#
# COMPACT_ATOMS: atom_id res chain seq x y z
N MET A 1 -3.35 -53.41 6.72
CA MET A 1 -3.91 -52.06 6.45
C MET A 1 -2.94 -50.89 6.68
N LEU A 2 -2.75 -50.42 7.93
CA LEU A 2 -2.18 -49.08 8.22
C LEU A 2 -0.73 -48.92 7.73
N LYS A 3 0.11 -49.94 7.93
CA LYS A 3 1.53 -49.91 7.57
C LYS A 3 1.78 -49.77 6.07
N GLU A 4 0.97 -50.40 5.21
CA GLU A 4 1.19 -50.35 3.76
C GLU A 4 0.82 -48.97 3.18
N ILE A 5 -0.28 -48.39 3.64
CA ILE A 5 -0.70 -47.03 3.31
C ILE A 5 0.33 -46.01 3.81
N GLU A 6 0.78 -46.11 5.07
CA GLU A 6 1.81 -45.24 5.62
C GLU A 6 3.13 -45.32 4.83
N VAL A 7 3.54 -46.51 4.40
CA VAL A 7 4.74 -46.70 3.59
C VAL A 7 4.59 -46.07 2.21
N TYR A 8 3.44 -46.24 1.55
CA TYR A 8 3.14 -45.59 0.28
C TYR A 8 3.15 -44.05 0.41
N VAL A 9 2.41 -43.52 1.38
CA VAL A 9 2.36 -42.08 1.68
C VAL A 9 3.75 -41.52 2.02
N ASN A 10 4.55 -42.23 2.81
CA ASN A 10 5.90 -41.77 3.12
C ASN A 10 6.82 -41.69 1.91
N ARG A 11 6.68 -42.62 0.96
CA ARG A 11 7.43 -42.57 -0.31
C ARG A 11 6.98 -41.39 -1.17
N LEU A 12 5.67 -41.14 -1.26
CA LEU A 12 5.12 -40.00 -2.01
C LEU A 12 5.69 -38.64 -1.59
N TYR A 13 5.99 -38.48 -0.30
CA TYR A 13 6.54 -37.24 0.25
C TYR A 13 8.05 -37.29 0.51
N GLN A 14 8.76 -38.33 0.06
CA GLN A 14 10.20 -38.52 0.32
C GLN A 14 11.04 -37.30 -0.09
N HIS A 15 10.67 -36.66 -1.19
CA HIS A 15 11.36 -35.50 -1.76
C HIS A 15 10.65 -34.17 -1.49
N ALA A 16 9.60 -34.16 -0.67
CA ALA A 16 8.89 -32.93 -0.32
C ALA A 16 9.83 -31.99 0.46
N VAL A 17 10.07 -30.80 -0.11
CA VAL A 17 10.93 -29.77 0.50
C VAL A 17 10.05 -28.74 1.19
N GLY A 18 10.24 -28.54 2.49
CA GLY A 18 9.43 -27.54 3.20
C GLY A 18 9.36 -27.77 4.70
N ASN A 19 8.28 -27.30 5.30
CA ASN A 19 8.06 -27.43 6.72
C ASN A 19 7.72 -28.88 7.08
N LYS A 20 8.56 -29.54 7.89
CA LYS A 20 8.37 -30.94 8.30
C LYS A 20 7.00 -31.21 8.96
N LYS A 21 6.44 -30.23 9.65
CA LYS A 21 5.13 -30.35 10.32
C LYS A 21 3.99 -30.32 9.31
N GLU A 22 4.06 -29.46 8.30
CA GLU A 22 3.06 -29.38 7.22
C GLU A 22 3.10 -30.62 6.33
N ILE A 23 4.29 -31.07 5.98
CA ILE A 23 4.48 -32.35 5.28
C ILE A 23 3.84 -33.48 6.08
N LYS A 24 3.96 -33.47 7.42
CA LYS A 24 3.30 -34.45 8.27
C LYS A 24 1.77 -34.34 8.23
N GLU A 25 1.19 -33.15 8.25
CA GLU A 25 -0.28 -33.00 8.17
C GLU A 25 -0.84 -33.50 6.85
N LEU A 26 -0.21 -33.14 5.73
CA LEU A 26 -0.64 -33.60 4.43
C LEU A 26 -0.46 -35.13 4.27
N LYS A 27 0.56 -35.70 4.92
CA LYS A 27 0.69 -37.16 5.07
C LYS A 27 -0.46 -37.75 5.88
N ASP A 28 -0.77 -37.18 7.04
CA ASP A 28 -1.82 -37.67 7.95
C ASP A 28 -3.21 -37.58 7.27
N GLU A 29 -3.50 -36.48 6.57
CA GLU A 29 -4.73 -36.26 5.79
C GLU A 29 -4.85 -37.26 4.64
N MET A 30 -3.77 -37.45 3.86
CA MET A 30 -3.76 -38.41 2.77
C MET A 30 -3.89 -39.85 3.25
N CYS A 31 -3.25 -40.19 4.38
CA CYS A 31 -3.47 -41.47 5.06
C CYS A 31 -4.94 -41.64 5.44
N SER A 32 -5.59 -40.61 5.98
CA SER A 32 -7.00 -40.65 6.35
C SER A 32 -7.90 -40.96 5.15
N HIS A 33 -7.71 -40.25 4.03
CA HIS A 33 -8.49 -40.48 2.81
C HIS A 33 -8.26 -41.86 2.19
N LEU A 34 -7.02 -42.34 2.16
CA LEU A 34 -6.73 -43.70 1.70
C LEU A 34 -7.36 -44.76 2.61
N MET A 35 -7.37 -44.53 3.93
CA MET A 35 -8.03 -45.42 4.89
C MET A 35 -9.56 -45.43 4.71
N GLU A 36 -10.16 -44.28 4.42
CA GLU A 36 -11.59 -44.14 4.13
C GLU A 36 -11.96 -44.89 2.85
N ALA A 37 -11.19 -44.72 1.77
CA ALA A 37 -11.36 -45.45 0.52
C ALA A 37 -11.22 -46.98 0.70
N VAL A 38 -10.27 -47.42 1.53
CA VAL A 38 -10.15 -48.85 1.88
C VAL A 38 -11.36 -49.35 2.65
N HIS A 39 -11.93 -48.53 3.53
CA HIS A 39 -13.12 -48.90 4.29
C HIS A 39 -14.33 -49.08 3.37
N GLU A 40 -14.56 -48.16 2.43
CA GLU A 40 -15.61 -48.26 1.42
C GLU A 40 -15.47 -49.53 0.57
N LEU A 41 -14.27 -49.80 0.06
CA LEU A 41 -13.99 -51.00 -0.74
C LEU A 41 -14.23 -52.30 0.05
N LYS A 42 -13.92 -52.31 1.34
CA LYS A 42 -14.24 -53.46 2.21
C LYS A 42 -15.75 -53.64 2.39
N GLN A 43 -16.52 -52.55 2.45
CA GLN A 43 -17.99 -52.62 2.49
C GLN A 43 -18.59 -53.13 1.17
N GLU A 44 -17.93 -52.88 0.04
CA GLU A 44 -18.26 -53.44 -1.28
C GLU A 44 -17.90 -54.94 -1.42
N GLY A 45 -17.39 -55.58 -0.36
CA GLY A 45 -17.07 -57.00 -0.34
C GLY A 45 -15.64 -57.35 -0.78
N LYS A 46 -14.77 -56.36 -0.96
CA LYS A 46 -13.35 -56.60 -1.28
C LYS A 46 -12.58 -57.14 -0.07
N SER A 47 -11.64 -58.04 -0.33
CA SER A 47 -10.69 -58.48 0.71
C SER A 47 -9.79 -57.31 1.13
N GLU A 48 -9.22 -57.35 2.34
CA GLU A 48 -8.43 -56.21 2.85
C GLU A 48 -7.20 -55.89 1.97
N GLN A 49 -6.49 -56.91 1.48
CA GLN A 49 -5.33 -56.70 0.60
C GLN A 49 -5.76 -56.13 -0.76
N GLU A 50 -6.86 -56.63 -1.31
CA GLU A 50 -7.43 -56.13 -2.57
C GLU A 50 -7.92 -54.69 -2.43
N ALA A 51 -8.54 -54.34 -1.29
CA ALA A 51 -9.00 -52.99 -1.00
C ALA A 51 -7.84 -52.00 -0.87
N VAL A 52 -6.75 -52.35 -0.18
CA VAL A 52 -5.54 -51.51 -0.07
C VAL A 52 -4.89 -51.28 -1.44
N HIS A 53 -4.72 -52.34 -2.22
CA HIS A 53 -4.16 -52.25 -3.57
C HIS A 53 -5.01 -51.34 -4.46
N LEU A 54 -6.32 -51.60 -4.51
CA LEU A 54 -7.24 -50.86 -5.36
C LEU A 54 -7.39 -49.40 -4.92
N ALA A 55 -7.32 -49.10 -3.62
CA ALA A 55 -7.29 -47.73 -3.11
C ALA A 55 -6.04 -46.97 -3.58
N ILE A 56 -4.85 -47.59 -3.49
CA ILE A 56 -3.59 -46.99 -3.98
C ILE A 56 -3.62 -46.81 -5.50
N GLU A 57 -4.08 -47.82 -6.24
CA GLU A 57 -4.19 -47.79 -7.70
C GLU A 57 -5.14 -46.69 -8.18
N ARG A 58 -6.30 -46.53 -7.53
CA ARG A 58 -7.24 -45.44 -7.82
C ARG A 58 -6.68 -44.06 -7.46
N PHE A 59 -5.80 -43.99 -6.46
CA PHE A 59 -5.20 -42.73 -6.00
C PHE A 59 -4.13 -42.21 -6.97
N GLY A 60 -3.40 -43.10 -7.63
CA GLY A 60 -2.50 -42.78 -8.74
C GLY A 60 -1.07 -43.31 -8.58
N GLY A 61 -0.31 -43.23 -9.68
CA GLY A 61 1.06 -43.74 -9.77
C GLY A 61 2.04 -42.98 -8.89
N GLU A 62 2.92 -43.72 -8.20
CA GLU A 62 3.85 -43.19 -7.19
C GLU A 62 4.79 -42.10 -7.75
N ALA A 63 5.32 -42.29 -8.96
CA ALA A 63 6.27 -41.36 -9.58
C ALA A 63 5.62 -40.02 -9.98
N GLU A 64 4.40 -40.06 -10.53
CA GLU A 64 3.68 -38.85 -10.95
C GLU A 64 3.25 -38.03 -9.73
N LEU A 65 2.72 -38.70 -8.70
CA LEU A 65 2.30 -38.04 -7.46
C LEU A 65 3.49 -37.45 -6.69
N GLN A 66 4.65 -38.12 -6.63
CA GLN A 66 5.87 -37.57 -6.03
C GLN A 66 6.29 -36.25 -6.69
N LEU A 67 6.25 -36.19 -8.02
CA LEU A 67 6.59 -34.97 -8.76
C LEU A 67 5.61 -33.84 -8.47
N VAL A 68 4.30 -34.13 -8.52
CA VAL A 68 3.25 -33.14 -8.25
C VAL A 68 3.35 -32.58 -6.83
N ILE A 69 3.55 -33.44 -5.84
CA ILE A 69 3.71 -33.04 -4.44
C ILE A 69 4.95 -32.14 -4.27
N GLY A 70 6.09 -32.53 -4.86
CA GLY A 70 7.31 -31.73 -4.81
C GLY A 70 7.13 -30.34 -5.42
N GLN A 71 6.49 -30.27 -6.59
CA GLN A 71 6.20 -29.01 -7.27
C GLN A 71 5.25 -28.13 -6.47
N LEU A 72 4.24 -28.72 -5.81
CA LEU A 72 3.27 -27.98 -4.99
C LEU A 72 3.95 -27.24 -3.84
N PHE A 73 4.79 -27.91 -3.05
CA PHE A 73 5.51 -27.26 -1.94
C PHE A 73 6.48 -26.18 -2.42
N GLN A 74 7.15 -26.42 -3.55
CA GLN A 74 8.03 -25.43 -4.15
C GLN A 74 7.24 -24.20 -4.61
N ALA A 75 6.09 -24.41 -5.27
CA ALA A 75 5.21 -23.35 -5.74
C ALA A 75 4.67 -22.50 -4.57
N GLN A 76 4.18 -23.12 -3.50
CA GLN A 76 3.71 -22.43 -2.29
C GLN A 76 4.79 -21.54 -1.67
N ARG A 77 6.04 -22.03 -1.58
CA ARG A 77 7.16 -21.24 -1.04
C ARG A 77 7.51 -20.05 -1.92
N ILE A 78 7.53 -20.24 -3.24
CA ILE A 78 7.81 -19.16 -4.20
C ILE A 78 6.69 -18.12 -4.14
N PHE A 79 5.44 -18.59 -4.10
CA PHE A 79 4.26 -17.74 -3.98
C PHE A 79 4.33 -16.85 -2.73
N ALA A 80 4.56 -17.43 -1.55
CA ALA A 80 4.67 -16.66 -0.30
C ALA A 80 5.76 -15.58 -0.38
N LYS A 81 6.95 -15.91 -0.92
CA LYS A 81 8.03 -14.93 -1.09
C LYS A 81 7.65 -13.81 -2.06
N ARG A 82 7.01 -14.15 -3.19
CA ARG A 82 6.57 -13.15 -4.18
C ARG A 82 5.54 -12.22 -3.57
N VAL A 83 4.55 -12.73 -2.84
CA VAL A 83 3.55 -11.91 -2.13
C VAL A 83 4.24 -10.91 -1.19
N LEU A 84 5.23 -11.34 -0.40
CA LEU A 84 5.98 -10.43 0.47
C LEU A 84 6.73 -9.35 -0.30
N TYR A 85 7.47 -9.72 -1.35
CA TYR A 85 8.21 -8.74 -2.14
C TYR A 85 7.30 -7.75 -2.87
N THR A 86 6.15 -8.20 -3.35
CA THR A 86 5.13 -7.32 -3.92
C THR A 86 4.56 -6.37 -2.88
N ALA A 87 4.28 -6.84 -1.65
CA ALA A 87 3.83 -5.96 -0.57
C ALA A 87 4.87 -4.87 -0.26
N ILE A 88 6.14 -5.26 -0.10
CA ILE A 88 7.24 -4.32 0.17
C ILE A 88 7.42 -3.34 -0.99
N PHE A 89 7.31 -3.80 -2.24
CA PHE A 89 7.37 -2.94 -3.41
C PHE A 89 6.32 -1.84 -3.36
N PHE A 90 5.05 -2.17 -3.08
CA PHE A 90 3.99 -1.16 -2.95
C PHE A 90 4.29 -0.16 -1.82
N LEU A 91 4.75 -0.64 -0.67
CA LEU A 91 5.09 0.25 0.44
C LEU A 91 6.22 1.22 0.07
N VAL A 92 7.32 0.71 -0.48
CA VAL A 92 8.49 1.54 -0.83
C VAL A 92 8.16 2.49 -1.98
N ALA A 93 7.48 2.02 -3.02
CA ALA A 93 7.08 2.85 -4.16
C ALA A 93 6.18 4.00 -3.69
N SER A 94 5.18 3.73 -2.85
CA SER A 94 4.29 4.77 -2.33
C SER A 94 5.02 5.78 -1.45
N LEU A 95 5.90 5.34 -0.55
CA LEU A 95 6.69 6.26 0.28
C LEU A 95 7.60 7.16 -0.56
N LEU A 96 8.22 6.62 -1.61
CA LEU A 96 9.05 7.39 -2.53
C LEU A 96 8.21 8.42 -3.30
N THR A 97 7.07 8.03 -3.83
CA THR A 97 6.17 8.94 -4.55
C THR A 97 5.63 10.05 -3.63
N ILE A 98 5.21 9.70 -2.41
CA ILE A 98 4.78 10.66 -1.39
C ILE A 98 5.90 11.66 -1.08
N PHE A 99 7.13 11.18 -0.90
CA PHE A 99 8.28 12.03 -0.63
C PHE A 99 8.54 13.01 -1.79
N ILE A 100 8.49 12.53 -3.04
CA ILE A 100 8.66 13.37 -4.22
C ILE A 100 7.57 14.45 -4.28
N ILE A 101 6.30 14.09 -4.08
CA ILE A 101 5.18 15.04 -4.06
C ILE A 101 5.39 16.07 -2.96
N TRP A 102 5.75 15.64 -1.76
CA TRP A 102 5.97 16.55 -0.63
C TRP A 102 7.10 17.54 -0.88
N VAL A 103 8.21 17.11 -1.48
CA VAL A 103 9.31 18.01 -1.85
C VAL A 103 8.88 19.01 -2.92
N ASP A 104 8.13 18.57 -3.94
CA ASP A 104 7.60 19.46 -4.99
C ASP A 104 6.63 20.50 -4.41
N GLU A 105 5.69 20.08 -3.56
CA GLU A 105 4.74 20.97 -2.86
C GLU A 105 5.45 21.99 -1.97
N LEU A 106 6.48 21.56 -1.23
CA LEU A 106 7.27 22.48 -0.41
C LEU A 106 7.99 23.53 -1.28
N GLY A 107 8.56 23.09 -2.42
CA GLY A 107 9.17 23.99 -3.39
C GLY A 107 8.16 24.98 -3.98
N ASN A 108 7.01 24.49 -4.43
CA ASN A 108 5.91 25.28 -4.97
C ASN A 108 5.42 26.34 -3.98
N ASN A 109 5.19 25.96 -2.72
CA ASN A 109 4.76 26.89 -1.67
C ASN A 109 5.79 28.01 -1.42
N ASN A 110 7.07 27.65 -1.40
CA ASN A 110 8.14 28.62 -1.22
C ASN A 110 8.26 29.57 -2.42
N GLU A 111 8.12 29.06 -3.64
CA GLU A 111 8.19 29.88 -4.86
C GLU A 111 6.97 30.80 -5.00
N ASN A 112 5.76 30.30 -4.73
CA ASN A 112 4.55 31.13 -4.71
C ASN A 112 4.67 32.26 -3.69
N ARG A 113 5.22 31.97 -2.50
CA ARG A 113 5.48 32.99 -1.49
C ARG A 113 6.51 34.01 -1.97
N ALA A 114 7.63 33.57 -2.54
CA ALA A 114 8.67 34.46 -3.05
C ALA A 114 8.16 35.35 -4.20
N ILE A 115 7.28 34.82 -5.05
CA ILE A 115 6.63 35.59 -6.12
C ILE A 115 5.68 36.63 -5.51
N ALA A 116 4.87 36.26 -4.51
CA ALA A 116 4.02 37.22 -3.82
C ALA A 116 4.83 38.33 -3.14
N GLU A 117 5.96 38.00 -2.50
CA GLU A 117 6.88 38.98 -1.90
C GLU A 117 7.43 39.95 -2.96
N ARG A 118 7.90 39.44 -4.12
CA ARG A 118 8.37 40.29 -5.22
C ARG A 118 7.28 41.20 -5.80
N ILE A 119 6.04 40.70 -5.90
CA ILE A 119 4.90 41.50 -6.36
C ILE A 119 4.60 42.60 -5.35
N SER A 120 4.53 42.28 -4.06
CA SER A 120 4.32 43.27 -2.99
C SER A 120 5.40 44.35 -3.00
N ASP A 121 6.68 43.96 -3.09
CA ASP A 121 7.81 44.90 -3.18
C ASP A 121 7.74 45.79 -4.43
N LEU A 122 7.34 45.24 -5.58
CA LEU A 122 7.19 45.96 -6.85
C LEU A 122 6.06 47.00 -6.80
N LEU A 123 4.97 46.69 -6.11
CA LEU A 123 3.80 47.57 -6.01
C LEU A 123 3.94 48.62 -4.91
N GLY A 124 4.60 48.27 -3.80
CA GLY A 124 4.78 49.14 -2.64
C GLY A 124 3.46 49.74 -2.16
N THR A 125 3.47 51.01 -1.74
CA THR A 125 2.28 51.72 -1.24
C THR A 125 1.55 52.53 -2.32
N GLN A 126 1.72 52.17 -3.60
CA GLN A 126 1.14 52.93 -4.71
C GLN A 126 -0.38 52.74 -4.80
N SER A 127 -1.08 53.75 -5.30
CA SER A 127 -2.55 53.72 -5.41
C SER A 127 -3.07 53.00 -6.65
N SER A 128 -2.21 52.61 -7.60
CA SER A 128 -2.60 51.96 -8.85
C SER A 128 -1.45 51.17 -9.45
N ILE A 129 -1.76 50.10 -10.19
CA ILE A 129 -0.78 49.26 -10.88
C ILE A 129 -0.50 49.83 -12.28
N THR A 130 0.77 50.16 -12.56
CA THR A 130 1.22 50.70 -13.85
C THR A 130 1.42 49.59 -14.89
N ALA A 131 1.41 49.93 -16.18
CA ALA A 131 1.61 48.95 -17.27
C ALA A 131 2.97 48.22 -17.19
N ASP A 132 4.03 48.90 -16.73
CA ASP A 132 5.34 48.28 -16.52
C ASP A 132 5.31 47.23 -15.40
N GLN A 133 4.65 47.55 -14.29
CA GLN A 133 4.44 46.59 -13.20
C GLN A 133 3.59 45.40 -13.63
N GLN A 134 2.54 45.61 -14.44
CA GLN A 134 1.74 44.53 -15.00
C GLN A 134 2.59 43.55 -15.84
N GLU A 135 3.46 44.09 -16.71
CA GLU A 135 4.34 43.25 -17.53
C GLU A 135 5.37 42.49 -16.68
N HIS A 136 5.91 43.10 -15.62
CA HIS A 136 6.77 42.40 -14.66
C HIS A 136 6.04 41.27 -13.91
N ILE A 137 4.81 41.49 -13.44
CA ILE A 137 4.01 40.43 -12.77
C ILE A 137 3.76 39.28 -13.74
N LYS A 138 3.44 39.60 -14.99
CA LYS A 138 3.27 38.59 -16.05
C LYS A 138 4.55 37.80 -16.30
N GLN A 139 5.72 38.45 -16.35
CA GLN A 139 7.00 37.74 -16.51
C GLN A 139 7.30 36.81 -15.33
N LEU A 140 7.00 37.24 -14.09
CA LEU A 140 7.10 36.37 -12.91
C LEU A 140 6.23 35.13 -13.05
N ALA A 141 4.96 35.30 -13.42
CA ALA A 141 4.03 34.19 -13.64
C ALA A 141 4.48 33.26 -14.78
N GLN A 142 5.00 33.81 -15.89
CA GLN A 142 5.49 33.01 -17.02
C GLN A 142 6.79 32.26 -16.72
N SER A 143 7.62 32.81 -15.83
CA SER A 143 8.86 32.15 -15.39
C SER A 143 8.60 30.96 -14.46
N ALA A 144 7.45 30.96 -13.77
CA ALA A 144 7.02 29.90 -12.86
C ALA A 144 6.06 28.94 -13.58
N GLY A 145 6.57 27.78 -13.99
CA GLY A 145 5.82 26.78 -14.77
C GLY A 145 4.62 26.15 -14.06
N GLN A 146 4.41 26.44 -12.77
CA GLN A 146 3.33 25.92 -11.94
C GLN A 146 2.17 26.91 -11.73
N ILE A 147 2.34 28.20 -12.05
CA ILE A 147 1.34 29.23 -11.80
C ILE A 147 0.32 29.28 -12.96
N ALA A 148 -0.94 29.08 -12.62
CA ALA A 148 -2.06 29.20 -13.55
C ALA A 148 -2.71 30.59 -13.54
N SER A 149 -2.70 31.29 -12.40
CA SER A 149 -3.31 32.62 -12.31
C SER A 149 -2.66 33.44 -11.21
N ILE A 150 -2.53 34.75 -11.45
CA ILE A 150 -2.23 35.75 -10.43
C ILE A 150 -3.32 36.81 -10.48
N LYS A 151 -3.91 37.10 -9.33
CA LYS A 151 -4.84 38.21 -9.13
C LYS A 151 -4.33 39.11 -8.01
N VAL A 152 -4.38 40.41 -8.25
CA VAL A 152 -3.96 41.42 -7.30
C VAL A 152 -5.14 42.33 -7.00
N TYR A 153 -5.38 42.55 -5.73
CA TYR A 153 -6.47 43.37 -5.21
C TYR A 153 -5.90 44.42 -4.26
N LYS A 154 -6.50 45.60 -4.22
CA LYS A 154 -6.31 46.47 -3.06
C LYS A 154 -6.92 45.83 -1.82
N LEU A 155 -6.21 45.90 -0.69
CA LEU A 155 -6.61 45.28 0.57
C LEU A 155 -7.93 45.84 1.11
N ASP A 156 -8.22 47.13 0.86
CA ASP A 156 -9.45 47.81 1.30
C ASP A 156 -10.72 47.31 0.59
N LYS A 157 -10.58 46.66 -0.57
CA LYS A 157 -11.67 46.03 -1.32
C LYS A 157 -11.96 44.59 -0.89
N VAL A 158 -11.08 43.99 -0.11
CA VAL A 158 -11.18 42.58 0.29
C VAL A 158 -11.68 42.52 1.72
N GLU A 159 -12.85 41.92 1.93
CA GLU A 159 -13.43 41.82 3.26
C GLU A 159 -12.58 40.89 4.14
N ARG A 160 -12.26 41.35 5.36
CA ARG A 160 -11.72 40.48 6.40
C ARG A 160 -12.87 39.65 6.94
N ASP A 161 -12.72 38.34 6.87
CA ASP A 161 -13.66 37.44 7.51
C ASP A 161 -13.61 37.63 9.03
N ASN A 162 -14.77 37.63 9.69
CA ASN A 162 -14.90 37.95 11.11
C ASN A 162 -14.54 36.76 12.04
N GLY A 163 -13.87 35.72 11.51
CA GLY A 163 -13.47 34.51 12.23
C GLY A 163 -12.11 34.61 12.94
N GLU A 164 -11.84 33.65 13.84
CA GLU A 164 -10.58 33.54 14.62
C GLU A 164 -9.30 33.30 13.79
N TYR A 165 -9.43 33.08 12.48
CA TYR A 165 -8.32 32.99 11.54
C TYR A 165 -8.44 34.12 10.52
N THR A 166 -7.34 34.79 10.18
CA THR A 166 -7.28 35.85 9.16
C THR A 166 -7.54 35.28 7.76
N SER A 167 -8.79 34.93 7.45
CA SER A 167 -9.27 34.65 6.10
C SER A 167 -9.70 35.96 5.44
N PHE A 168 -9.29 36.15 4.20
CA PHE A 168 -9.70 37.26 3.35
C PHE A 168 -10.68 36.71 2.31
N ASN A 169 -11.83 37.35 2.14
CA ASN A 169 -12.79 36.96 1.11
C ASN A 169 -12.71 37.91 -0.09
N SER A 170 -12.19 37.40 -1.21
CA SER A 170 -12.14 38.11 -2.50
C SER A 170 -13.24 37.67 -3.47
N GLU A 171 -14.19 36.83 -3.04
CA GLU A 171 -15.28 36.35 -3.87
C GLU A 171 -16.20 37.51 -4.28
N GLY A 172 -16.43 37.65 -5.60
CA GLY A 172 -17.21 38.77 -6.15
C GLY A 172 -16.48 40.10 -6.26
N VAL A 173 -15.23 40.21 -5.79
CA VAL A 173 -14.41 41.41 -5.93
C VAL A 173 -13.70 41.42 -7.29
N ILE A 174 -13.72 42.56 -7.99
CA ILE A 174 -13.00 42.74 -9.25
C ILE A 174 -11.52 43.02 -8.93
N PRO A 175 -10.56 42.21 -9.41
CA PRO A 175 -9.15 42.45 -9.17
C PRO A 175 -8.66 43.72 -9.88
N ASP A 176 -7.71 44.42 -9.25
CA ASP A 176 -7.00 45.55 -9.84
C ASP A 176 -6.05 45.10 -10.97
N TYR A 177 -5.58 43.85 -10.91
CA TYR A 177 -4.87 43.19 -11.99
C TYR A 177 -5.09 41.68 -11.98
N GLN A 178 -5.21 41.08 -13.16
CA GLN A 178 -5.33 39.63 -13.33
C GLN A 178 -4.50 39.18 -14.54
N TYR A 179 -3.75 38.10 -14.34
CA TYR A 179 -3.05 37.40 -15.41
C TYR A 179 -3.28 35.91 -15.29
N ASP A 180 -3.78 35.30 -16.36
CA ASP A 180 -4.03 33.87 -16.46
C ASP A 180 -3.08 33.23 -17.45
N THR A 181 -2.63 32.02 -17.12
CA THR A 181 -1.71 31.22 -17.92
C THR A 181 -2.34 29.84 -18.18
N SER A 182 -2.01 29.24 -19.32
CA SER A 182 -2.49 27.89 -19.67
C SER A 182 -1.47 26.86 -19.23
N VAL A 183 -1.60 26.35 -18.01
CA VAL A 183 -0.74 25.27 -17.51
C VAL A 183 -1.55 23.95 -17.49
N PRO A 184 -1.11 22.87 -18.16
CA PRO A 184 -1.85 21.61 -18.22
C PRO A 184 -1.63 20.78 -16.94
N ILE A 185 -2.65 20.65 -16.07
CA ILE A 185 -2.56 19.93 -14.77
C ILE A 185 -3.92 19.43 -14.26
N PHE A 186 -3.87 18.44 -13.36
CA PHE A 186 -5.00 17.74 -12.76
C PHE A 186 -5.69 18.48 -11.60
N GLU A 187 -4.99 19.30 -10.82
CA GLU A 187 -5.55 19.99 -9.65
C GLU A 187 -4.80 21.31 -9.36
N TRP A 188 -5.55 22.30 -8.86
CA TRP A 188 -5.06 23.64 -8.52
C TRP A 188 -5.33 23.94 -7.06
N MET A 189 -4.44 24.71 -6.43
CA MET A 189 -4.64 25.28 -5.11
C MET A 189 -4.54 26.81 -5.18
N ASP A 190 -5.41 27.46 -4.42
CA ASP A 190 -5.43 28.90 -4.25
C ASP A 190 -4.58 29.28 -3.03
N TYR A 191 -3.59 30.15 -3.26
CA TYR A 191 -2.70 30.69 -2.26
C TYR A 191 -2.98 32.18 -2.09
N TYR A 192 -3.14 32.60 -0.83
CA TYR A 192 -3.53 33.96 -0.49
C TYR A 192 -2.45 34.61 0.37
N TYR A 193 -2.01 35.80 -0.04
CA TYR A 193 -0.93 36.53 0.61
C TYR A 193 -1.35 37.98 0.87
N SER A 194 -1.24 38.41 2.13
CA SER A 194 -1.31 39.81 2.56
C SER A 194 0.01 40.12 3.27
N LEU A 195 1.01 40.54 2.49
CA LEU A 195 2.39 40.73 2.95
C LEU A 195 2.63 42.19 3.41
N ASP A 196 1.88 43.13 2.85
CA ASP A 196 1.83 44.54 3.24
C ASP A 196 0.40 44.96 3.65
N GLN A 197 0.20 46.27 3.90
CA GLN A 197 -1.12 46.81 4.28
C GLN A 197 -1.97 47.31 3.11
N GLU A 198 -1.50 47.21 1.87
CA GLU A 198 -2.13 47.86 0.71
C GLU A 198 -2.62 46.84 -0.33
N TRP A 199 -1.96 45.68 -0.44
CA TRP A 199 -2.21 44.70 -1.48
C TRP A 199 -2.54 43.31 -0.92
N PHE A 200 -3.49 42.68 -1.59
CA PHE A 200 -3.84 41.28 -1.42
C PHE A 200 -3.55 40.52 -2.71
N ILE A 201 -2.72 39.49 -2.62
CA ILE A 201 -2.21 38.73 -3.77
C ILE A 201 -2.78 37.31 -3.68
N HIS A 202 -3.48 36.93 -4.73
CA HIS A 202 -4.02 35.59 -4.92
C HIS A 202 -3.27 34.90 -6.05
N ILE A 203 -2.65 33.77 -5.75
CA ILE A 203 -1.94 32.94 -6.72
C ILE A 203 -2.65 31.60 -6.81
N LYS A 204 -3.06 31.21 -8.02
CA LYS A 204 -3.52 29.86 -8.31
C LYS A 204 -2.36 29.06 -8.89
N SER A 205 -1.92 28.03 -8.18
CA SER A 205 -0.77 27.21 -8.56
C SER A 205 -1.10 25.72 -8.56
N ARG A 206 -0.31 24.92 -9.28
CA ARG A 206 -0.43 23.46 -9.35
C ARG A 206 -0.44 22.85 -7.95
N HIS A 207 -1.25 21.82 -7.75
CA HIS A 207 -1.30 21.08 -6.50
C HIS A 207 -1.50 19.57 -6.73
N PHE A 208 -1.09 18.75 -5.77
CA PHE A 208 -1.08 17.29 -5.85
C PHE A 208 -1.72 16.59 -4.65
N SER A 209 -2.55 17.25 -3.82
CA SER A 209 -3.23 16.59 -2.68
C SER A 209 -4.03 15.36 -3.11
N GLY A 210 -4.83 15.44 -4.17
CA GLY A 210 -5.63 14.30 -4.62
C GLY A 210 -4.76 13.11 -5.04
N MET A 211 -3.61 13.38 -5.68
CA MET A 211 -2.64 12.34 -6.04
C MET A 211 -1.92 11.77 -4.82
N PHE A 212 -1.56 12.63 -3.85
CA PHE A 212 -0.96 12.23 -2.58
C PHE A 212 -1.87 11.24 -1.85
N ASP A 213 -3.15 11.60 -1.68
CA ASP A 213 -4.14 10.77 -0.98
C ASP A 213 -4.37 9.46 -1.72
N ALA A 214 -4.49 9.49 -3.05
CA ALA A 214 -4.66 8.29 -3.87
C ALA A 214 -3.47 7.32 -3.73
N VAL A 215 -2.24 7.83 -3.78
CA VAL A 215 -1.01 7.03 -3.64
C VAL A 215 -0.87 6.47 -2.23
N LEU A 216 -1.18 7.28 -1.21
CA LEU A 216 -1.11 6.88 0.19
C LEU A 216 -2.13 5.79 0.48
N VAL A 217 -3.41 6.04 0.20
CA VAL A 217 -4.50 5.09 0.48
C VAL A 217 -4.36 3.83 -0.37
N GLY A 218 -4.14 3.97 -1.68
CA GLY A 218 -4.03 2.82 -2.59
C GLY A 218 -2.82 1.96 -2.28
N GLY A 219 -1.66 2.58 -2.10
CA GLY A 219 -0.41 1.90 -1.78
C GLY A 219 -0.43 1.20 -0.42
N LEU A 220 -0.90 1.91 0.62
CA LEU A 220 -0.99 1.34 1.96
C LEU A 220 -2.01 0.20 2.01
N THR A 221 -3.13 0.32 1.31
CA THR A 221 -4.14 -0.74 1.22
C THR A 221 -3.55 -1.99 0.55
N ALA A 222 -2.88 -1.82 -0.60
CA ALA A 222 -2.22 -2.93 -1.30
C ALA A 222 -1.17 -3.62 -0.40
N TYR A 223 -0.34 -2.82 0.29
CA TYR A 223 0.63 -3.32 1.26
C TYR A 223 -0.05 -4.12 2.38
N ILE A 224 -1.06 -3.55 3.05
CA ILE A 224 -1.73 -4.17 4.20
C ILE A 224 -2.31 -5.52 3.79
N VAL A 225 -3.04 -5.57 2.67
CA VAL A 225 -3.69 -6.80 2.20
C VAL A 225 -2.64 -7.87 1.87
N LEU A 226 -1.64 -7.54 1.05
CA LEU A 226 -0.62 -8.51 0.64
C LEU A 226 0.23 -8.98 1.82
N PHE A 227 0.61 -8.07 2.73
CA PHE A 227 1.35 -8.42 3.92
C PHE A 227 0.55 -9.32 4.86
N THR A 228 -0.75 -9.03 5.04
CA THR A 228 -1.64 -9.88 5.85
C THR A 228 -1.76 -11.28 5.25
N ILE A 229 -1.93 -11.41 3.93
CA ILE A 229 -1.94 -12.70 3.23
C ILE A 229 -0.63 -13.44 3.49
N TRP A 230 0.51 -12.78 3.30
CA TRP A 230 1.82 -13.38 3.57
C TRP A 230 1.97 -13.81 5.04
N ALA A 231 1.55 -12.96 5.99
CA ALA A 231 1.65 -13.21 7.42
C ALA A 231 0.79 -14.43 7.82
N ILE A 232 -0.41 -14.55 7.26
CA ILE A 232 -1.29 -15.72 7.45
C ILE A 232 -0.62 -16.98 6.90
N ILE A 233 -0.14 -16.96 5.65
CA ILE A 233 0.56 -18.11 5.05
C ILE A 233 1.73 -18.52 5.95
N ASN A 234 2.57 -17.56 6.34
CA ASN A 234 3.75 -17.86 7.14
C ASN A 234 3.40 -18.35 8.56
N ALA A 235 2.37 -17.82 9.20
CA ALA A 235 1.91 -18.26 10.51
C ALA A 235 1.18 -19.62 10.46
N TYR A 236 0.45 -19.90 9.37
CA TYR A 236 -0.18 -21.19 9.10
C TYR A 236 0.87 -22.30 9.02
N HIS A 237 1.93 -22.10 8.23
CA HIS A 237 3.05 -23.04 8.16
C HIS A 237 3.67 -23.31 9.55
N HIS A 238 3.53 -22.40 10.51
CA HIS A 238 4.13 -22.52 11.83
C HIS A 238 3.19 -23.04 12.94
N ARG A 239 1.99 -23.51 12.59
CA ARG A 239 1.02 -24.22 13.46
C ARG A 239 0.63 -23.50 14.75
N ARG A 240 0.53 -22.17 14.71
CA ARG A 240 -0.12 -21.38 15.78
C ARG A 240 -1.04 -20.30 15.25
N LEU A 241 -1.49 -20.41 14.00
CA LEU A 241 -2.55 -19.56 13.50
C LEU A 241 -3.85 -19.96 14.22
N ASN A 242 -4.26 -19.17 15.19
CA ASN A 242 -5.62 -19.17 15.71
C ASN A 242 -6.32 -17.91 15.19
N THR A 243 -7.65 -17.87 15.28
CA THR A 243 -8.44 -16.71 14.80
C THR A 243 -7.97 -15.40 15.43
N GLY A 244 -7.44 -15.43 16.66
CA GLY A 244 -6.83 -14.28 17.33
C GLY A 244 -5.63 -13.69 16.58
N TRP A 245 -4.73 -14.52 16.06
CA TRP A 245 -3.58 -14.02 15.29
C TRP A 245 -3.98 -13.45 13.93
N ILE A 246 -5.02 -13.97 13.29
CA ILE A 246 -5.57 -13.39 12.06
C ILE A 246 -6.07 -11.95 12.33
N ILE A 247 -6.80 -11.76 13.43
CA ILE A 247 -7.27 -10.44 13.86
C ILE A 247 -6.07 -9.52 14.17
N VAL A 248 -5.06 -10.01 14.89
CA VAL A 248 -3.85 -9.23 15.22
C VAL A 248 -3.08 -8.81 13.96
N PHE A 249 -2.92 -9.68 12.98
CA PHE A 249 -2.27 -9.32 11.71
C PHE A 249 -3.10 -8.32 10.91
N THR A 250 -4.43 -8.43 10.96
CA THR A 250 -5.29 -7.50 10.23
C THR A 250 -5.27 -6.10 10.87
N LEU A 251 -5.34 -6.02 12.20
CA LEU A 251 -5.39 -4.74 12.92
C LEU A 251 -4.02 -4.08 13.11
N PHE A 252 -2.97 -4.88 13.31
CA PHE A 252 -1.63 -4.37 13.66
C PHE A 252 -0.55 -4.70 12.61
N ASN A 253 -0.90 -5.39 11.52
CA ASN A 253 -0.05 -5.70 10.36
C ASN A 253 1.38 -6.13 10.75
N ALA A 254 2.42 -5.46 10.27
CA ALA A 254 3.82 -5.76 10.58
C ALA A 254 4.11 -5.80 12.09
N VAL A 255 3.54 -4.90 12.88
CA VAL A 255 3.71 -4.87 14.35
C VAL A 255 3.10 -6.13 14.98
N GLY A 256 1.89 -6.51 14.55
CA GLY A 256 1.23 -7.74 14.98
C GLY A 256 2.05 -8.99 14.63
N TYR A 257 2.65 -9.01 13.45
CA TYR A 257 3.52 -10.09 13.02
C TYR A 257 4.84 -10.16 13.81
N ILE A 258 5.46 -9.03 14.14
CA ILE A 258 6.65 -8.97 15.01
C ILE A 258 6.31 -9.53 16.40
N ALA A 259 5.19 -9.13 16.99
CA ALA A 259 4.74 -9.65 18.28
C ALA A 259 4.53 -11.18 18.25
N TYR A 260 3.88 -11.70 17.20
CA TYR A 260 3.75 -13.13 16.96
C TYR A 260 5.10 -13.85 16.94
N HIS A 261 6.07 -13.28 16.21
CA HIS A 261 7.40 -13.86 16.09
C HIS A 261 8.16 -13.86 17.42
N LEU A 262 8.10 -12.77 18.19
CA LEU A 262 8.74 -12.65 19.51
C LEU A 262 8.16 -13.63 20.53
N ILE A 263 6.83 -13.71 20.63
CA ILE A 263 6.14 -14.65 21.53
C ILE A 263 6.51 -16.10 21.19
N ARG A 264 6.58 -16.42 19.89
CA ARG A 264 7.01 -17.74 19.42
C ARG A 264 8.46 -18.04 19.77
N ARG A 265 9.37 -17.08 19.59
CA ARG A 265 10.80 -17.25 19.92
C ARG A 265 10.97 -17.54 21.41
N LYS A 266 10.25 -16.82 22.28
CA LYS A 266 10.27 -17.03 23.74
C LYS A 266 9.72 -18.42 24.12
N ALA A 267 8.61 -18.83 23.55
CA ALA A 267 8.03 -20.15 23.81
C ALA A 267 8.95 -21.32 23.41
N ARG A 268 9.75 -21.16 22.35
CA ARG A 268 10.74 -22.16 21.94
C ARG A 268 11.91 -22.26 22.90
N LEU A 269 12.43 -21.12 23.36
CA LEU A 269 13.54 -21.07 24.31
C LEU A 269 13.15 -21.74 25.64
N ASN A 270 11.94 -21.47 26.13
CA ASN A 270 11.42 -22.05 27.36
C ASN A 270 11.12 -23.56 27.29
N ALA A 271 10.98 -24.12 26.09
CA ALA A 271 10.74 -25.55 25.90
C ALA A 271 12.04 -26.37 25.69
N ALA A 272 13.19 -25.68 25.57
CA ALA A 272 14.49 -26.26 25.30
C ALA A 272 15.46 -26.18 26.50
N GLY A 273 15.05 -25.56 27.60
CA GLY A 273 15.75 -25.54 28.89
C GLY A 273 14.92 -26.24 29.94
#